data_AF-A0A7J4RCK1-F1
#
_entry.id   AF-A0A7J4RCK1-F1
#
_cell.length_a   1.000
_cell.length_b   1.000
_cell.length_c   1.000
_cell.angle_alpha   90.00
_cell.angle_beta   90.00
_cell.angle_gamma   90.00
#
_symmetry.space_group_name_H-M   'P 1'
#
loop_
_entity.id
_entity.type
_entity.pdbx_description
1 polymer ?
#
loop_
_entity_poly.entity_id
_entity_poly.type
_entity_poly.pdbx_seq_one_letter_code
_entity_poly.pdbx_strand_id
1 'polypeptide(L)'
;MSEETGLLIPLELYEESGVNIGTKQKSADMSRFIDTVNSDGLYLLNLNQTDNRIRIIASFLNQYEPAQIMVVSARQYGQRPARMFAKAIGANSAVGRFIPGSLTNPALRSYKEPDILFVTDPASDQQSL
;
A
#
# COMPACT_ATOMS: atom_id res chain seq x y z
N MET A 1 -13.48 -0.38 -26.94
CA MET A 1 -14.49 0.29 -26.10
C MET A 1 -14.19 -0.17 -24.68
N SER A 2 -13.32 0.56 -23.97
CA SER A 2 -13.03 0.25 -22.57
C SER A 2 -14.31 0.49 -21.78
N GLU A 3 -14.86 -0.56 -21.20
CA GLU A 3 -15.91 -0.45 -20.20
C GLU A 3 -15.46 0.59 -19.18
N GLU A 4 -16.18 1.70 -19.05
CA GLU A 4 -16.11 2.54 -17.86
C GLU A 4 -16.67 1.71 -16.71
N THR A 5 -15.87 0.77 -16.21
CA THR A 5 -16.09 0.19 -14.90
C THR A 5 -16.07 1.36 -13.92
N GLY A 6 -17.25 1.68 -13.37
CA GLY A 6 -17.35 2.66 -12.30
C GLY A 6 -16.39 2.34 -11.15
N LEU A 7 -16.09 3.36 -10.34
CA LEU A 7 -15.21 3.26 -9.16
C LEU A 7 -15.60 2.06 -8.27
N LEU A 8 -14.61 1.44 -7.60
CA LEU A 8 -14.83 0.29 -6.71
C LEU A 8 -15.83 0.60 -5.59
N ILE A 9 -15.82 1.85 -5.14
CA ILE A 9 -16.74 2.42 -4.17
C ILE A 9 -17.18 3.82 -4.66
N PRO A 10 -18.31 4.36 -4.14
CA PRO A 10 -18.75 5.71 -4.50
C PRO A 10 -17.67 6.77 -4.27
N LEU A 11 -17.63 7.79 -5.15
CA LEU A 11 -16.65 8.89 -5.09
C LEU A 11 -16.69 9.61 -3.73
N GLU A 12 -17.90 9.86 -3.22
CA GLU A 12 -18.14 10.52 -1.93
C GLU A 12 -17.40 9.81 -0.79
N LEU A 13 -17.39 8.47 -0.79
CA LEU A 13 -16.74 7.69 0.26
C LEU A 13 -15.21 7.80 0.20
N TYR A 14 -14.63 7.93 -1.00
CA TYR A 14 -13.19 8.20 -1.17
C TYR A 14 -12.80 9.57 -0.62
N GLU A 15 -13.63 10.57 -0.87
CA GLU A 15 -13.42 11.95 -0.40
C GLU A 15 -13.60 12.06 1.12
N GLU A 16 -14.66 11.46 1.68
CA GLU A 16 -14.91 11.42 3.12
C GLU A 16 -13.77 10.71 3.88
N SER A 17 -13.19 9.67 3.27
CA SER A 17 -12.05 8.94 3.84
C SER A 17 -10.71 9.69 3.68
N GLY A 18 -10.69 10.82 2.96
CA GLY A 18 -9.51 11.65 2.76
C GLY A 18 -8.40 11.00 1.94
N VAL A 19 -8.72 10.03 1.07
CA VAL A 19 -7.71 9.28 0.28
C VAL A 19 -7.00 10.17 -0.74
N ASN A 20 -7.70 11.20 -1.24
CA ASN A 20 -7.16 12.18 -2.18
C ASN A 20 -6.24 13.22 -1.53
N ILE A 21 -6.24 13.36 -0.20
CA ILE A 21 -5.50 14.42 0.48
C ILE A 21 -4.03 14.01 0.63
N GLY A 22 -3.16 14.65 -0.16
CA GLY A 22 -1.71 14.48 -0.08
C GLY A 22 -1.03 15.38 0.94
N THR A 23 0.27 15.62 0.75
CA THR A 23 1.08 16.48 1.62
C THR A 23 1.43 17.79 0.92
N LYS A 24 2.20 18.66 1.58
CA LYS A 24 2.77 19.89 0.99
C LYS A 24 4.03 19.63 0.15
N GLN A 25 4.60 18.43 0.25
CA GLN A 25 5.82 18.05 -0.47
C GLN A 25 5.45 17.19 -1.68
N LYS A 26 6.16 17.37 -2.79
CA LYS A 26 6.04 16.54 -3.99
C LYS A 26 7.38 16.02 -4.44
N SER A 27 7.40 14.81 -4.98
CA SER A 27 8.54 14.25 -5.70
C SER A 27 8.28 14.24 -7.20
N ALA A 28 9.34 14.14 -8.01
CA ALA A 28 9.21 14.05 -9.46
C ALA A 28 8.43 12.80 -9.88
N ASP A 29 8.65 11.67 -9.21
CA ASP A 29 8.00 10.39 -9.53
C ASP A 29 6.49 10.41 -9.29
N MET A 30 6.05 11.15 -8.27
CA MET A 30 4.64 11.27 -7.89
C MET A 30 3.84 12.27 -8.74
N SER A 31 4.51 13.07 -9.58
CA SER A 31 3.88 14.11 -10.40
C SER A 31 2.71 13.59 -11.26
N ARG A 32 2.82 12.36 -11.78
CA ARG A 32 1.78 11.73 -12.61
C ARG A 32 0.49 11.38 -11.87
N PHE A 33 0.54 11.26 -10.54
CA PHE A 33 -0.60 10.89 -9.69
C PHE A 33 -1.27 12.10 -9.04
N ILE A 34 -0.67 13.28 -9.16
CA ILE A 34 -1.20 14.54 -8.62
C ILE A 34 -2.16 15.13 -9.65
N ASP A 35 -3.35 15.51 -9.21
CA ASP A 35 -4.39 16.09 -10.05
C ASP A 35 -4.39 17.62 -9.96
N THR A 36 -4.60 18.14 -8.75
CA THR A 36 -4.71 19.58 -8.50
C THR A 36 -4.02 19.97 -7.19
N VAL A 37 -3.94 21.27 -6.93
CA VAL A 37 -3.37 21.84 -5.70
C VAL A 37 -4.44 22.69 -5.03
N ASN A 38 -4.70 22.43 -3.75
CA ASN A 38 -5.63 23.24 -2.96
C ASN A 38 -5.04 24.61 -2.63
N SER A 39 -5.91 25.55 -2.25
CA SER A 39 -5.52 26.88 -1.77
C SER A 39 -4.51 26.85 -0.61
N ASP A 40 -4.57 25.79 0.20
CA ASP A 40 -3.69 25.58 1.37
C ASP A 40 -2.30 25.02 1.01
N GLY A 41 -2.05 24.78 -0.29
CA GLY A 41 -0.81 24.20 -0.80
C GLY A 41 -0.70 22.68 -0.62
N LEU A 42 -1.82 21.99 -0.36
CA LEU A 42 -1.88 20.53 -0.34
C LEU A 42 -2.08 19.99 -1.76
N TYR A 43 -1.29 18.99 -2.14
CA TYR A 43 -1.46 18.28 -3.40
C TYR A 43 -2.60 17.28 -3.29
N LEU A 44 -3.55 17.32 -4.22
CA LEU A 44 -4.63 16.35 -4.33
C LEU A 44 -4.24 15.23 -5.30
N LEU A 45 -4.49 13.98 -4.89
CA LEU A 45 -4.23 12.78 -5.69
C LEU A 45 -5.44 12.44 -6.58
N ASN A 46 -5.16 11.94 -7.78
CA ASN A 46 -6.20 11.53 -8.72
C ASN A 46 -6.85 10.20 -8.28
N LEU A 47 -8.13 10.25 -7.90
CA LEU A 47 -8.86 9.08 -7.40
C LEU A 47 -9.07 7.99 -8.44
N ASN A 48 -9.29 8.35 -9.71
CA ASN A 48 -9.44 7.37 -10.79
C ASN A 48 -8.14 6.58 -11.00
N GLN A 49 -6.99 7.24 -10.91
CA GLN A 49 -5.70 6.54 -10.97
C GLN A 49 -5.48 5.63 -9.76
N THR A 50 -5.87 6.05 -8.56
CA THR A 50 -5.78 5.23 -7.35
C THR A 50 -6.65 3.97 -7.45
N ASP A 51 -7.90 4.09 -7.90
CA ASP A 51 -8.81 2.96 -8.11
C ASP A 51 -8.23 1.95 -9.11
N ASN A 52 -7.73 2.45 -10.25
CA ASN A 52 -7.09 1.61 -11.26
C ASN A 52 -5.87 0.86 -10.70
N ARG A 53 -5.04 1.51 -9.87
CA ARG A 53 -3.89 0.86 -9.24
C ARG A 53 -4.31 -0.23 -8.26
N ILE A 54 -5.38 0.00 -7.48
CA ILE A 54 -5.93 -1.02 -6.57
C ILE A 54 -6.36 -2.26 -7.36
N ARG A 55 -7.06 -2.11 -8.50
CA ARG A 55 -7.48 -3.23 -9.34
C ARG A 55 -6.31 -4.02 -9.94
N ILE A 56 -5.30 -3.30 -10.43
CA ILE A 56 -4.09 -3.91 -10.99
C ILE A 56 -3.36 -4.71 -9.91
N ILE A 57 -3.17 -4.13 -8.72
CA ILE A 57 -2.48 -4.79 -7.62
C ILE A 57 -3.29 -6.00 -7.12
N ALA A 58 -4.61 -5.88 -6.99
CA ALA A 58 -5.45 -7.02 -6.60
C ALA A 58 -5.33 -8.18 -7.60
N SER A 59 -5.32 -7.87 -8.91
CA SER A 59 -5.13 -8.88 -9.96
C SER A 59 -3.72 -9.49 -9.94
N PHE A 60 -2.70 -8.70 -9.62
CA PHE A 60 -1.32 -9.16 -9.49
C PHE A 60 -1.14 -10.07 -8.27
N LEU A 61 -1.65 -9.70 -7.10
CA LEU A 61 -1.55 -10.50 -5.88
C LEU A 61 -2.26 -11.86 -6.02
N ASN A 62 -3.35 -11.92 -6.79
CA ASN A 62 -4.06 -13.18 -7.06
C ASN A 62 -3.25 -14.19 -7.88
N GLN A 63 -2.13 -13.80 -8.49
CA GLN A 63 -1.27 -14.72 -9.25
C GLN A 63 -0.31 -15.51 -8.35
N TYR A 64 -0.24 -15.18 -7.06
CA TYR A 64 0.72 -15.74 -6.12
C TYR A 64 0.00 -16.46 -4.98
N GLU A 65 0.68 -17.44 -4.38
CA GLU A 65 0.16 -18.09 -3.19
C GLU A 65 0.14 -17.11 -2.00
N PRO A 66 -0.96 -17.05 -1.24
CA PRO A 66 -1.06 -16.14 -0.09
C PRO A 66 0.08 -16.27 0.90
N ALA A 67 0.56 -17.50 1.14
CA ALA A 67 1.66 -17.77 2.07
C ALA A 67 3.00 -17.14 1.63
N GLN A 68 3.17 -16.82 0.35
CA GLN A 68 4.37 -16.16 -0.21
C GLN A 68 4.28 -14.63 -0.20
N ILE A 69 3.14 -14.07 0.20
CA ILE A 69 2.95 -12.62 0.32
C ILE A 69 3.26 -12.20 1.75
N MET A 70 4.04 -11.14 1.90
CA MET A 70 4.33 -10.50 3.18
C MET A 70 3.88 -9.04 3.18
N VAL A 71 2.99 -8.69 4.10
CA VAL A 71 2.48 -7.33 4.32
C VAL A 71 3.24 -6.69 5.48
N VAL A 72 3.90 -5.55 5.23
CA VAL A 72 4.74 -4.84 6.18
C VAL A 72 4.16 -3.47 6.53
N SER A 73 4.13 -3.15 7.82
CA SER A 73 3.80 -1.80 8.26
C SER A 73 4.41 -1.46 9.63
N ALA A 74 5.32 -0.49 9.66
CA ALA A 74 5.88 0.07 10.88
C ALA A 74 4.98 1.14 11.50
N ARG A 75 4.26 1.92 10.68
CA ARG A 75 3.40 3.01 11.15
C ARG A 75 2.27 2.51 12.03
N GLN A 76 2.07 3.13 13.20
CA GLN A 76 1.06 2.73 14.17
C GLN A 76 -0.36 2.66 13.57
N TYR A 77 -0.74 3.64 12.74
CA TYR A 77 -2.04 3.64 12.07
C TYR A 77 -2.17 2.57 10.98
N GLY A 78 -1.06 2.12 10.39
CA GLY A 78 -1.01 1.08 9.36
C GLY A 78 -1.00 -0.34 9.92
N GLN A 79 -0.59 -0.55 11.17
CA GLN A 79 -0.47 -1.88 11.78
C GLN A 79 -1.79 -2.67 11.82
N ARG A 80 -2.89 -2.03 12.22
CA ARG A 80 -4.21 -2.72 12.30
C ARG A 80 -4.76 -3.04 10.91
N PRO A 81 -4.82 -2.10 9.95
CA PRO A 81 -5.22 -2.41 8.57
C PRO A 81 -4.36 -3.49 7.92
N ALA A 82 -3.03 -3.41 8.04
CA ALA A 82 -2.11 -4.40 7.49
C ALA A 82 -2.35 -5.81 8.02
N ARG A 83 -2.56 -5.95 9.34
CA ARG A 83 -2.88 -7.24 9.96
C ARG A 83 -4.22 -7.80 9.50
N MET A 84 -5.25 -6.95 9.41
CA MET A 84 -6.58 -7.37 8.93
C MET A 84 -6.55 -7.78 7.47
N PHE A 85 -5.83 -7.02 6.62
CA PHE A 85 -5.65 -7.32 5.21
C PHE A 85 -4.93 -8.66 5.02
N ALA A 86 -3.78 -8.85 5.68
CA ALA A 86 -3.03 -10.11 5.62
C ALA A 86 -3.90 -11.30 6.07
N LYS A 87 -4.68 -11.15 7.16
CA LYS A 87 -5.61 -12.18 7.62
C LYS A 87 -6.71 -12.48 6.58
N ALA A 88 -7.21 -11.47 5.88
CA ALA A 88 -8.27 -11.64 4.89
C ALA A 88 -7.79 -12.40 3.65
N ILE A 89 -6.58 -12.13 3.19
CA ILE A 89 -5.99 -12.83 2.01
C ILE A 89 -5.30 -14.14 2.38
N GLY A 90 -4.98 -14.37 3.66
CA GLY A 90 -4.19 -15.53 4.13
C GLY A 90 -2.68 -15.35 4.03
N ALA A 91 -2.21 -14.10 4.01
CA ALA A 91 -0.80 -13.73 3.89
C ALA A 91 -0.10 -13.55 5.23
N ASN A 92 1.23 -13.48 5.19
CA ASN A 92 2.04 -13.16 6.35
C ASN A 92 2.00 -11.66 6.65
N SER A 93 1.91 -11.29 7.93
CA SER A 93 1.99 -9.89 8.36
C SER A 93 3.23 -9.64 9.22
N ALA A 94 4.03 -8.64 8.87
CA ALA A 94 5.12 -8.11 9.68
C ALA A 94 4.76 -6.68 10.10
N VAL A 95 4.09 -6.55 11.24
CA VAL A 95 3.60 -5.26 11.77
C VAL A 95 4.45 -4.78 12.93
N GLY A 96 4.69 -3.47 12.99
CA GLY A 96 5.57 -2.85 13.97
C GLY A 96 7.02 -2.81 13.49
N ARG A 97 7.97 -2.93 14.42
CA ARG A 97 9.40 -2.87 14.08
C ARG A 97 9.79 -4.09 13.25
N PHE A 98 10.22 -3.85 12.01
CA PHE A 98 10.82 -4.89 11.19
C PHE A 98 12.17 -5.32 11.78
N ILE A 99 12.35 -6.61 12.02
CA ILE A 99 13.60 -7.14 12.58
C ILE A 99 14.63 -7.23 11.45
N PRO A 100 15.77 -6.50 11.52
CA PRO A 100 16.80 -6.57 10.49
C PRO A 100 17.30 -8.00 10.31
N GLY A 101 17.43 -8.43 9.07
CA GLY A 101 17.82 -9.81 8.73
C GLY A 101 16.65 -10.78 8.56
N SER A 102 15.40 -10.39 8.78
CA SER A 102 14.25 -11.30 8.60
C SER A 102 14.09 -11.83 7.17
N LEU A 103 14.68 -11.16 6.16
CA LEU A 103 14.67 -11.62 4.76
C LEU A 103 16.02 -12.17 4.30
N THR A 104 17.09 -12.04 5.09
CA THR A 104 18.47 -12.31 4.63
C THR A 104 19.26 -13.24 5.54
N ASN A 105 18.83 -13.46 6.78
CA ASN A 105 19.53 -14.29 7.75
C ASN A 105 18.70 -15.51 8.16
N PRO A 106 18.96 -16.69 7.58
CA PRO A 106 18.27 -17.95 7.92
C PRO A 106 18.41 -18.39 9.38
N ALA A 107 19.39 -17.88 10.11
CA ALA A 107 19.57 -18.22 11.53
C ALA A 107 18.55 -17.53 12.45
N LEU A 108 17.81 -16.53 11.97
CA LEU A 108 16.79 -15.84 12.74
C LEU A 108 15.49 -16.64 12.79
N ARG A 109 14.84 -16.64 13.96
CA ARG A 109 13.49 -17.24 14.12
C ARG A 109 12.42 -16.53 13.29
N SER A 110 12.62 -15.25 13.01
CA SER A 110 11.75 -14.42 12.19
C SER A 110 12.05 -14.52 10.70
N TYR A 111 12.99 -15.38 10.29
CA TYR A 111 13.37 -15.55 8.89
C TYR A 111 12.18 -16.01 8.04
N LYS A 112 11.97 -15.31 6.92
CA LYS A 112 10.96 -15.61 5.91
C LYS A 112 11.49 -15.20 4.54
N GLU A 113 11.13 -15.98 3.54
CA GLU A 113 11.45 -15.73 2.14
C GLU A 113 10.13 -15.55 1.36
N PRO A 114 9.51 -14.36 1.42
CA PRO A 114 8.33 -14.06 0.62
C PRO A 114 8.73 -13.74 -0.83
N ASP A 115 7.92 -14.17 -1.80
CA ASP A 115 8.06 -13.77 -3.20
C ASP A 115 7.59 -12.34 -3.44
N ILE A 116 6.64 -11.86 -2.62
CA ILE A 116 6.07 -10.52 -2.72
C ILE A 116 6.11 -9.82 -1.37
N LEU A 117 6.61 -8.58 -1.41
CA LEU A 117 6.54 -7.65 -0.30
C LEU A 117 5.50 -6.55 -0.60
N PHE A 118 4.56 -6.35 0.31
CA PHE A 118 3.58 -5.27 0.27
C PHE A 118 3.80 -4.32 1.43
N VAL A 119 4.25 -3.10 1.14
CA VAL A 119 4.71 -2.12 2.12
C VAL A 119 3.72 -0.96 2.25
N THR A 120 3.50 -0.45 3.46
CA THR A 120 2.60 0.69 3.68
C THR A 120 3.21 2.06 3.40
N ASP A 121 4.45 2.28 3.81
CA ASP A 121 5.16 3.54 3.56
C ASP A 121 6.64 3.26 3.29
N PRO A 122 7.14 3.56 2.07
CA PRO A 122 8.53 3.28 1.73
C PRO A 122 9.53 4.05 2.61
N ALA A 123 9.15 5.16 3.23
CA ALA A 123 10.04 5.91 4.13
C ALA A 123 10.11 5.31 5.54
N SER A 124 9.00 4.80 6.07
CA SER A 124 8.96 4.18 7.41
C SER A 124 9.43 2.73 7.39
N ASP A 125 9.18 2.03 6.27
CA ASP A 125 9.42 0.61 6.10
C ASP A 125 10.72 0.31 5.31
N GLN A 126 11.64 1.29 5.24
CA GLN A 126 12.91 1.20 4.51
C GLN A 126 13.73 -0.05 4.82
N GLN A 127 13.63 -0.57 6.04
CA GLN A 127 14.39 -1.77 6.46
C GLN A 127 13.92 -3.05 5.75
N SER A 128 12.68 -3.07 5.24
CA SER A 128 12.10 -4.20 4.53
C SER A 128 12.29 -4.12 3.01
N LEU A 129 12.57 -2.93 2.48
CA LEU A 129 12.93 -2.69 1.08
C LEU A 129 14.39 -3.09 0.82
#